data_AF-A0A6I4W7L3-F1
#
_entry.id   AF-A0A6I4W7L3-F1
#
_cell.length_a   1.000
_cell.length_b   1.000
_cell.length_c   1.000
_cell.angle_alpha   90.00
_cell.angle_beta   90.00
_cell.angle_gamma   90.00
#
_symmetry.space_group_name_H-M   'P 1'
#
loop_
_entity.id
_entity.type
_entity.pdbx_description
1 polymer ?
#
loop_
_entity_poly.entity_id
_entity_poly.type
_entity_poly.pdbx_seq_one_letter_code
_entity_poly.pdbx_strand_id
1 'polypeptide(L)'
;MSNVKPRHAATATPSATTTPPPNDRVVRLTNLAQATRTAYPAISCKVVDTATGLPPLLHASFRDRSEEVGCDMDRGGWRFVWGFDPRNAIGLAEDVDRAVQALARILGAEADA
;
A
#
# COMPACT_ATOMS: atom_id res chain seq x y z
N MET A 1 -59.39 13.47 14.17
CA MET A 1 -58.80 13.03 12.88
C MET A 1 -57.30 12.91 13.09
N SER A 2 -56.82 11.69 13.31
CA SER A 2 -55.44 11.37 13.71
C SER A 2 -54.53 11.33 12.49
N ASN A 3 -53.45 12.12 12.48
CA ASN A 3 -52.44 12.09 11.43
C ASN A 3 -51.16 11.46 11.98
N VAL A 4 -50.99 10.15 11.76
CA VAL A 4 -49.79 9.39 12.14
C VAL A 4 -48.77 9.53 11.02
N LYS A 5 -47.67 10.24 11.29
CA LYS A 5 -46.50 10.34 10.40
C LYS A 5 -45.67 9.06 10.53
N PRO A 6 -45.38 8.32 9.44
CA PRO A 6 -44.56 7.11 9.54
C PRO A 6 -43.10 7.48 9.85
N ARG A 7 -42.57 6.84 10.90
CA ARG A 7 -41.15 6.79 11.26
C ARG A 7 -40.39 6.17 10.10
N HIS A 8 -39.47 6.92 9.49
CA HIS A 8 -38.46 6.34 8.61
C HIS A 8 -37.62 5.35 9.41
N ALA A 9 -37.73 4.08 9.06
CA ALA A 9 -36.81 3.05 9.51
C ALA A 9 -35.41 3.40 8.96
N ALA A 10 -34.47 3.67 9.85
CA ALA A 10 -33.06 3.73 9.51
C ALA A 10 -32.61 2.29 9.19
N THR A 11 -32.61 1.96 7.90
CA THR A 11 -31.96 0.75 7.40
C THR A 11 -30.46 0.90 7.64
N ALA A 12 -29.94 0.21 8.66
CA ALA A 12 -28.51 0.07 8.85
C ALA A 12 -27.95 -0.72 7.66
N THR A 13 -27.25 -0.03 6.75
CA THR A 13 -26.47 -0.68 5.70
C THR A 13 -25.35 -1.47 6.37
N PRO A 14 -25.22 -2.79 6.14
CA PRO A 14 -24.01 -3.50 6.55
C PRO A 14 -22.84 -2.87 5.80
N SER A 15 -21.86 -2.35 6.54
CA SER A 15 -20.57 -1.91 5.97
C SER A 15 -19.96 -3.13 5.29
N ALA A 16 -20.00 -3.15 3.96
CA ALA A 16 -19.30 -4.15 3.18
C ALA A 16 -17.81 -3.97 3.47
N THR A 17 -17.24 -4.85 4.29
CA THR A 17 -15.80 -5.04 4.39
C THR A 17 -15.37 -5.67 3.07
N THR A 18 -15.27 -4.84 2.03
CA THR A 18 -14.81 -5.29 0.72
C THR A 18 -13.34 -5.61 0.87
N THR A 19 -13.02 -6.91 0.97
CA THR A 19 -11.66 -7.38 0.69
C THR A 19 -11.31 -6.83 -0.69
N PRO A 20 -10.31 -5.95 -0.81
CA PRO A 20 -10.00 -5.36 -2.10
C PRO A 20 -9.60 -6.46 -3.08
N PRO A 21 -9.88 -6.31 -4.37
CA PRO A 21 -9.45 -7.28 -5.36
C PRO A 21 -7.92 -7.45 -5.26
N PRO A 22 -7.38 -8.67 -5.30
CA PRO A 22 -5.94 -8.93 -5.20
C PRO A 22 -5.08 -8.10 -6.16
N ASN A 23 -5.68 -7.74 -7.30
CA ASN A 23 -5.06 -6.95 -8.36
C ASN A 23 -4.70 -5.52 -7.91
N ASP A 24 -5.47 -4.90 -7.01
CA ASP A 24 -5.21 -3.53 -6.57
C ASP A 24 -3.90 -3.41 -5.77
N ARG A 25 -3.59 -4.44 -4.98
CA ARG A 25 -2.33 -4.51 -4.23
C ARG A 25 -1.14 -4.57 -5.19
N VAL A 26 -1.20 -5.47 -6.19
CA VAL A 26 -0.15 -5.60 -7.21
C VAL A 26 0.02 -4.31 -7.99
N VAL A 27 -1.08 -3.66 -8.40
CA VAL A 27 -1.05 -2.39 -9.12
C VAL A 27 -0.34 -1.31 -8.31
N ARG A 28 -0.66 -1.18 -7.01
CA ARG A 28 -0.02 -0.17 -6.15
C ARG A 28 1.46 -0.43 -5.93
N LEU A 29 1.84 -1.70 -5.70
CA LEU A 29 3.26 -2.07 -5.59
C LEU A 29 4.01 -1.85 -6.90
N THR A 30 3.36 -2.10 -8.04
CA THR A 30 3.94 -1.83 -9.36
C THR A 30 4.15 -0.33 -9.60
N ASN A 31 3.17 0.50 -9.21
CA ASN A 31 3.29 1.95 -9.29
C ASN A 31 4.43 2.48 -8.42
N LEU A 32 4.56 1.98 -7.19
CA LEU A 32 5.67 2.32 -6.30
C LEU A 32 7.02 1.90 -6.91
N ALA A 33 7.11 0.69 -7.47
CA ALA A 33 8.33 0.21 -8.14
C ALA A 33 8.71 1.09 -9.32
N GLN A 34 7.74 1.49 -10.15
CA GLN A 34 7.99 2.37 -11.29
C GLN A 34 8.44 3.76 -10.84
N ALA A 35 7.74 4.38 -9.88
CA ALA A 35 8.11 5.68 -9.35
C ALA A 35 9.51 5.66 -8.71
N THR A 36 9.84 4.60 -7.97
CA THR A 36 11.18 4.41 -7.38
C THR A 36 12.25 4.33 -8.45
N ARG A 37 12.06 3.54 -9.51
CA ARG A 37 13.05 3.46 -10.62
C ARG A 37 13.20 4.78 -11.38
N THR A 38 12.13 5.57 -11.48
CA THR A 38 12.18 6.88 -12.13
C THR A 38 12.97 7.89 -11.28
N ALA A 39 12.72 7.95 -9.98
CA ALA A 39 13.39 8.91 -9.09
C ALA A 39 14.80 8.47 -8.66
N TYR A 40 15.02 7.17 -8.51
CA TYR A 40 16.27 6.57 -8.03
C TYR A 40 16.66 5.36 -8.91
N PRO A 41 17.24 5.59 -10.11
CA PRO A 41 17.52 4.53 -11.08
C PRO A 41 18.46 3.41 -10.58
N ALA A 42 19.25 3.69 -9.56
CA ALA A 42 20.16 2.72 -8.95
C ALA A 42 19.47 1.72 -8.01
N ILE A 43 18.23 1.99 -7.59
CA ILE A 43 17.45 1.06 -6.76
C ILE A 43 16.81 -0.01 -7.66
N SER A 44 17.19 -1.27 -7.43
CA SER A 44 16.52 -2.40 -8.05
C SER A 44 15.17 -2.64 -7.38
N CYS A 45 14.13 -2.88 -8.16
CA CYS A 45 12.77 -3.10 -7.67
C CYS A 45 12.16 -4.32 -8.36
N LYS A 46 11.50 -5.20 -7.62
CA LYS A 46 10.76 -6.34 -8.16
C LYS A 46 9.53 -6.64 -7.30
N VAL A 47 8.34 -6.66 -7.91
CA VAL A 47 7.16 -7.21 -7.24
C VAL A 47 7.28 -8.74 -7.28
N VAL A 48 7.22 -9.35 -6.10
CA VAL A 48 7.36 -10.79 -5.90
C VAL A 48 6.07 -11.36 -5.35
N ASP A 49 5.60 -12.44 -5.98
CA ASP A 49 4.59 -13.29 -5.39
C ASP A 49 5.26 -14.12 -4.30
N THR A 50 4.72 -14.05 -3.10
CA THR A 50 5.18 -14.86 -1.98
C THR A 50 4.59 -16.28 -2.05
N ALA A 51 5.16 -17.21 -1.28
CA ALA A 51 4.65 -18.58 -1.20
C ALA A 51 3.14 -18.63 -0.93
N THR A 52 2.50 -19.73 -1.36
CA THR A 52 1.03 -19.90 -1.41
C THR A 52 0.30 -19.34 -0.19
N GLY A 53 -0.51 -18.30 -0.41
CA GLY A 53 -1.42 -17.71 0.59
C GLY A 53 -0.99 -16.35 1.15
N LEU A 54 0.23 -15.89 0.89
CA LEU A 54 0.70 -14.58 1.32
C LEU A 54 0.49 -13.50 0.24
N PRO A 55 0.21 -12.24 0.63
CA PRO A 55 0.12 -11.13 -0.31
C PRO A 55 1.45 -10.85 -1.05
N PRO A 56 1.41 -10.33 -2.28
CA PRO A 56 2.61 -9.90 -2.98
C PRO A 56 3.32 -8.77 -2.23
N LEU A 57 4.65 -8.73 -2.37
CA LEU A 57 5.53 -7.68 -1.84
C LEU A 57 6.33 -7.04 -2.97
N LEU A 58 6.77 -5.80 -2.77
CA LEU A 58 7.84 -5.19 -3.53
C LEU A 58 9.16 -5.44 -2.82
N HIS A 59 10.05 -6.21 -3.44
CA HIS A 59 11.44 -6.30 -3.02
C HIS A 59 12.22 -5.14 -3.67
N ALA A 60 12.86 -4.31 -2.85
CA ALA A 60 13.70 -3.22 -3.29
C ALA A 60 15.12 -3.38 -2.72
N SER A 61 16.15 -3.12 -3.53
CA SER A 61 17.53 -3.26 -3.10
C SER A 61 18.46 -2.22 -3.69
N PHE A 62 19.46 -1.85 -2.89
CA PHE A 62 20.54 -0.93 -3.25
C PHE A 62 21.81 -1.35 -2.52
N ARG A 63 22.88 -1.62 -3.28
CA ARG A 63 24.16 -2.15 -2.75
C ARG A 63 23.96 -3.42 -1.91
N ASP A 64 24.33 -3.39 -0.64
CA ASP A 64 24.25 -4.47 0.34
C ASP A 64 22.95 -4.45 1.16
N ARG A 65 22.02 -3.54 0.85
CA ARG A 65 20.75 -3.37 1.56
C ARG A 65 19.57 -3.81 0.70
N SER A 66 18.60 -4.44 1.35
CA SER A 66 17.32 -4.78 0.76
C SER A 66 16.20 -4.57 1.76
N GLU A 67 15.04 -4.18 1.24
CA GLU A 67 13.83 -3.99 2.01
C GLU A 67 12.65 -4.57 1.24
N GLU A 68 11.63 -4.96 1.99
CA GLU A 68 10.38 -5.43 1.42
C GLU A 68 9.25 -4.49 1.78
N VAL A 69 8.45 -4.13 0.78
CA VAL A 69 7.31 -3.23 0.93
C VAL A 69 6.03 -3.98 0.57
N GLY A 70 5.13 -4.10 1.52
CA GLY A 70 3.76 -4.54 1.30
C GLY A 70 2.83 -3.37 1.00
N CYS A 71 1.60 -3.70 0.65
CA CYS A 71 0.52 -2.74 0.52
C CYS A 71 -0.73 -3.34 1.15
N ASP A 72 -1.32 -2.66 2.13
CA ASP A 72 -2.49 -3.16 2.84
C ASP A 72 -3.63 -2.14 2.87
N MET A 73 -4.86 -2.63 2.97
CA MET A 73 -6.05 -1.80 3.03
C MET A 73 -6.56 -1.72 4.47
N ASP A 74 -6.70 -0.50 4.99
CA ASP A 74 -7.35 -0.24 6.27
C ASP A 74 -8.54 0.72 6.12
N ARG A 75 -9.09 1.19 7.25
CA ARG A 75 -10.23 2.12 7.27
C ARG A 75 -9.93 3.46 6.59
N GLY A 76 -8.66 3.85 6.49
CA GLY A 76 -8.20 5.08 5.84
C GLY A 76 -7.78 4.89 4.38
N GLY A 77 -7.92 3.67 3.84
CA GLY A 77 -7.57 3.35 2.46
C GLY A 77 -6.31 2.49 2.36
N TRP A 78 -5.70 2.50 1.17
CA TRP A 78 -4.50 1.73 0.90
C TRP A 78 -3.25 2.39 1.47
N ARG A 79 -2.37 1.61 2.07
CA ARG A 79 -1.12 2.06 2.68
C ARG A 79 0.03 1.16 2.28
N PHE A 80 1.18 1.77 2.03
CA PHE A 80 2.44 1.02 1.93
C PHE A 80 2.96 0.71 3.34
N VAL A 81 3.48 -0.49 3.54
CA VAL A 81 3.91 -1.01 4.83
C VAL A 81 5.24 -1.73 4.67
N TRP A 82 6.06 -1.78 5.72
CA TRP A 82 7.27 -2.60 5.70
C TRP A 82 6.91 -4.08 5.88
N GLY A 83 7.35 -4.91 4.94
CA GLY A 83 6.99 -6.32 4.85
C GLY A 83 5.48 -6.51 4.84
N PHE A 84 4.96 -7.20 5.86
CA PHE A 84 3.53 -7.48 6.04
C PHE A 84 2.89 -6.78 7.25
N ASP A 85 3.62 -5.88 7.94
CA ASP A 85 3.14 -5.33 9.20
C ASP A 85 2.35 -4.02 8.98
N PRO A 86 1.01 -4.02 9.11
CA PRO A 86 0.20 -2.80 8.95
C PRO A 86 0.48 -1.74 10.02
N ARG A 87 1.14 -2.10 11.13
CA ARG A 87 1.56 -1.15 12.17
C ARG A 87 2.81 -0.39 11.77
N ASN A 88 3.61 -0.95 10.86
CA ASN A 88 4.84 -0.36 10.37
C ASN A 88 4.60 0.30 9.00
N ALA A 89 3.69 1.28 8.98
CA ALA A 89 3.29 1.96 7.76
C ALA A 89 4.35 2.95 7.27
N ILE A 90 4.60 2.92 5.96
CA ILE A 90 5.44 3.89 5.24
C ILE A 90 4.64 5.17 4.96
N GLY A 91 3.41 5.01 4.48
CA GLY A 91 2.56 6.12 4.06
C GLY A 91 1.30 5.65 3.34
N LEU A 92 0.44 6.61 2.98
CA LEU A 92 -0.73 6.33 2.14
C LEU A 92 -0.27 6.00 0.72
N ALA A 93 -0.93 5.05 0.07
CA ALA A 93 -0.58 4.65 -1.28
C ALA A 93 -1.01 5.65 -2.37
N GLU A 94 -1.68 6.75 -1.99
CA GLU A 94 -1.92 7.92 -2.84
C GLU A 94 -0.77 8.92 -2.80
N ASP A 95 0.09 8.87 -1.78
CA ASP A 95 1.29 9.69 -1.64
C ASP A 95 2.53 8.84 -1.98
N VAL A 96 2.63 8.46 -3.24
CA VAL A 96 3.69 7.58 -3.75
C VAL A 96 5.06 8.23 -3.59
N ASP A 97 5.17 9.55 -3.81
CA ASP A 97 6.43 10.27 -3.72
C ASP A 97 7.04 10.21 -2.31
N ARG A 98 6.22 10.35 -1.26
CA ARG A 98 6.71 10.14 0.11
C ARG A 98 7.17 8.71 0.36
N ALA A 99 6.46 7.72 -0.17
CA ALA A 99 6.84 6.33 -0.02
C ALA A 99 8.16 6.02 -0.73
N VAL A 100 8.38 6.60 -1.92
CA VAL A 100 9.64 6.51 -2.65
C VAL A 100 10.78 7.15 -1.85
N GLN A 101 10.58 8.35 -1.29
CA GLN A 101 11.59 9.01 -0.46
C GLN A 101 11.94 8.20 0.80
N ALA A 102 10.92 7.65 1.48
CA ALA A 102 11.14 6.81 2.65
C ALA A 102 11.93 5.53 2.28
N LEU A 103 11.62 4.92 1.14
CA LEU A 103 12.33 3.75 0.62
C LEU A 103 13.78 4.06 0.24
N ALA A 104 14.01 5.17 -0.45
CA ALA A 104 15.37 5.60 -0.79
C ALA A 104 16.19 5.90 0.46
N ARG A 105 15.59 6.53 1.49
CA ARG A 105 16.26 6.84 2.76
C ARG A 105 16.72 5.59 3.49
N ILE A 106 15.84 4.61 3.66
CA ILE A 106 16.17 3.40 4.41
C ILE A 106 17.25 2.57 3.69
N LEU A 107 17.16 2.53 2.36
CA LEU A 107 18.18 1.90 1.51
C LEU A 107 19.48 2.70 1.43
N GLY A 108 19.50 3.97 1.87
CA GLY A 108 20.67 4.84 1.81
C GLY A 108 20.99 5.38 0.41
N ALA A 109 20.01 5.39 -0.49
CA ALA A 109 20.14 5.86 -1.87
C ALA A 109 19.95 7.38 -2.03
N GLU A 110 19.52 8.11 -0.98
CA GLU A 110 19.36 9.57 -1.02
C GLU A 110 20.67 10.32 -1.35
N ALA A 111 21.83 9.72 -1.10
CA ALA A 111 23.14 10.34 -1.38
C ALA A 111 23.58 10.23 -2.86
N ASP A 112 22.87 9.44 -3.67
CA ASP A 112 23.20 9.12 -5.06
C ASP A 112 22.13 9.65 -6.06
N ALA A 113 21.19 10.47 -5.59
CA ALA A 113 20.06 11.00 -6.36
C ALA A 113 20.28 12.40 -6.95
#